data_AF-A0A6G9NBW8-F1
#
_entry.id   AF-A0A6G9NBW8-F1
#
_cell.length_a   1.000
_cell.length_b   1.000
_cell.length_c   1.000
_cell.angle_alpha   90.00
_cell.angle_beta   90.00
_cell.angle_gamma   90.00
#
_symmetry.space_group_name_H-M   'P 1'
#
loop_
_entity.id
_entity.type
_entity.pdbx_description
1 polymer ?
#
loop_
_entity_poly.entity_id
_entity_poly.type
_entity_poly.pdbx_seq_one_letter_code
_entity_poly.pdbx_strand_id
1 'polypeptide(L)'
;MQVVLTVEALPEAPLAASAAVFERHLEEAETMLAGEGVTALAIVLPRAGTDHDDWRLALARDLARGHAPERVNVVGGGDAAARKETLAYLADAPGITGQYIPLA
;
A
#
# COMPACT_ATOMS: atom_id res chain seq x y z
N MET A 1 -1.46 15.71 2.27
CA MET A 1 -2.60 14.86 2.67
C MET A 1 -2.32 13.41 2.32
N GLN A 2 -2.89 12.46 3.05
CA GLN A 2 -2.84 11.04 2.67
C GLN A 2 -3.92 10.73 1.62
N VAL A 3 -3.55 10.00 0.57
CA VAL A 3 -4.47 9.38 -0.40
C VAL A 3 -4.45 7.86 -0.24
N VAL A 4 -5.50 7.18 -0.71
CA VAL A 4 -5.67 5.73 -0.52
C VAL A 4 -6.01 5.06 -1.85
N LEU A 5 -5.20 4.08 -2.24
CA LEU A 5 -5.45 3.20 -3.38
C LEU A 5 -5.97 1.85 -2.87
N THR A 6 -7.14 1.43 -3.29
CA THR A 6 -7.74 0.14 -2.87
C THR A 6 -7.75 -0.84 -4.04
N VAL A 7 -7.10 -1.99 -3.85
CA VAL A 7 -7.11 -3.11 -4.79
C VAL A 7 -8.08 -4.15 -4.28
N GLU A 8 -9.17 -4.38 -5.00
CA GLU A 8 -10.26 -5.26 -4.57
C GLU A 8 -9.93 -6.76 -4.73
N ALA A 9 -9.22 -7.12 -5.79
CA ALA A 9 -8.94 -8.51 -6.12
C ALA A 9 -7.57 -8.66 -6.79
N LEU A 10 -6.89 -9.76 -6.46
CA LEU A 10 -5.64 -10.18 -7.05
C LEU A 10 -5.68 -11.70 -7.29
N PRO A 11 -4.87 -12.23 -8.22
CA PRO A 11 -4.59 -13.66 -8.31
C PRO A 11 -4.18 -14.25 -6.96
N GLU A 12 -4.52 -15.52 -6.71
CA GLU A 12 -4.17 -16.21 -5.46
C GLU A 12 -2.66 -16.45 -5.33
N ALA A 13 -2.02 -16.87 -6.44
CA ALA A 13 -0.59 -17.17 -6.45
C ALA A 13 0.25 -15.89 -6.24
N PRO A 14 1.20 -15.85 -5.28
CA PRO A 14 1.97 -14.65 -4.94
C PRO A 14 2.66 -13.98 -6.13
N LEU A 15 3.29 -14.76 -7.01
CA LEU A 15 3.99 -14.23 -8.17
C LEU A 15 3.04 -13.60 -9.21
N ALA A 16 1.86 -14.20 -9.41
CA ALA A 16 0.85 -13.64 -10.30
C ALA A 16 0.20 -12.39 -9.70
N ALA A 17 0.01 -12.37 -8.37
CA ALA A 17 -0.50 -11.22 -7.63
C ALA A 17 0.45 -10.02 -7.71
N SER A 18 1.74 -10.24 -7.47
CA SER A 18 2.74 -9.18 -7.55
C SER A 18 2.83 -8.61 -8.97
N ALA A 19 2.89 -9.48 -9.99
CA ALA A 19 2.87 -9.07 -11.39
C ALA A 19 1.64 -8.21 -11.72
N ALA A 20 0.45 -8.62 -11.27
CA ALA A 20 -0.78 -7.85 -11.50
C ALA A 20 -0.77 -6.48 -10.81
N VAL A 21 -0.18 -6.35 -9.62
CA VAL A 21 -0.03 -5.04 -8.96
C VAL A 21 0.89 -4.13 -9.77
N PHE A 22 2.05 -4.62 -10.17
CA PHE A 22 3.00 -3.80 -10.94
C PHE A 22 2.45 -3.44 -12.33
N GLU A 23 1.75 -4.35 -12.99
CA GLU A 23 1.16 -4.11 -14.32
C GLU A 23 -0.01 -3.12 -14.28
N ARG A 24 -0.88 -3.20 -13.26
CA ARG A 24 -2.20 -2.54 -13.30
C ARG A 24 -2.36 -1.37 -12.36
N HIS A 25 -1.53 -1.27 -11.33
CA HIS A 25 -1.73 -0.33 -10.22
C HIS A 25 -0.51 0.53 -9.90
N LEU A 26 0.68 0.21 -10.43
CA LEU A 26 1.88 1.00 -10.16
C LEU A 26 1.74 2.43 -10.69
N GLU A 27 1.39 2.58 -11.97
CA GLU A 27 1.23 3.91 -12.59
C GLU A 27 0.15 4.75 -11.90
N GLU A 28 -0.95 4.12 -11.47
CA GLU A 28 -2.01 4.77 -10.69
C GLU A 28 -1.47 5.26 -9.33
N ALA A 29 -0.74 4.41 -8.60
CA ALA A 29 -0.13 4.77 -7.32
C ALA A 29 0.83 5.95 -7.45
N GLU A 30 1.69 5.95 -8.47
CA GLU A 30 2.65 7.03 -8.74
C GLU A 30 1.93 8.33 -9.15
N THR A 31 0.89 8.23 -9.97
CA THR A 31 0.05 9.39 -10.36
C THR A 31 -0.65 10.00 -9.14
N MET A 32 -1.20 9.17 -8.25
CA MET A 32 -1.82 9.63 -7.01
C MET A 32 -0.81 10.32 -6.08
N LEU A 33 0.41 9.78 -5.99
CA LEU A 33 1.50 10.38 -5.20
C LEU A 33 1.94 11.74 -5.74
N ALA A 34 1.98 11.91 -7.07
CA ALA A 34 2.35 13.18 -7.71
C ALA A 34 1.26 14.26 -7.62
N GLY A 35 0.09 13.96 -7.02
CA GLY A 35 -1.00 14.90 -6.84
C GLY A 35 -0.63 16.09 -5.96
N GLU A 36 -1.17 17.28 -6.29
CA GLU A 36 -0.89 18.49 -5.53
C GLU A 36 -1.29 18.35 -4.05
N GLY A 37 -0.37 18.68 -3.15
CA GLY A 37 -0.58 18.61 -1.71
C GLY A 37 -0.66 17.18 -1.15
N VAL A 38 -0.42 16.14 -1.95
CA VAL A 38 -0.27 14.76 -1.46
C VAL A 38 1.07 14.62 -0.76
N THR A 39 1.04 13.94 0.39
CA THR A 39 2.24 13.73 1.23
C THR A 39 2.38 12.29 1.69
N ALA A 40 1.36 11.46 1.45
CA ALA A 40 1.37 10.05 1.76
C ALA A 40 0.38 9.27 0.87
N LEU A 41 0.72 8.02 0.55
CA LEU A 41 -0.15 7.03 -0.08
C LEU A 41 -0.23 5.80 0.83
N ALA A 42 -1.45 5.32 1.05
CA ALA A 42 -1.70 4.00 1.59
C ALA A 42 -2.30 3.09 0.51
N ILE A 43 -1.67 1.95 0.25
CA ILE A 43 -2.17 0.95 -0.70
C ILE A 43 -2.83 -0.18 0.09
N VAL A 44 -4.13 -0.38 -0.10
CA VAL A 44 -4.91 -1.44 0.53
C VAL A 44 -4.99 -2.63 -0.41
N LEU A 45 -4.42 -3.76 0.00
CA LEU A 45 -4.43 -5.02 -0.74
C LEU A 45 -5.39 -6.03 -0.11
N PRO A 46 -5.95 -6.98 -0.89
CA PRO A 46 -6.84 -8.00 -0.35
C PRO A 46 -6.08 -8.91 0.64
N ARG A 47 -6.86 -9.59 1.49
CA ARG A 47 -6.31 -10.61 2.41
C ARG A 47 -5.59 -11.68 1.59
N ALA A 48 -4.41 -12.07 2.03
CA ALA A 48 -3.65 -13.17 1.46
C ALA A 48 -2.86 -13.90 2.57
N GLY A 49 -2.28 -15.05 2.24
CA GLY A 49 -1.37 -15.77 3.12
C GLY A 49 -0.04 -15.05 3.31
N THR A 50 0.76 -15.54 4.26
CA THR A 50 2.09 -14.98 4.58
C THR A 50 3.11 -15.15 3.45
N ASP A 51 2.83 -16.03 2.49
CA ASP A 51 3.59 -16.20 1.24
C ASP A 51 3.53 -14.95 0.32
N HIS A 52 2.67 -13.97 0.63
CA HIS A 52 2.63 -12.67 -0.04
C HIS A 52 3.44 -11.57 0.67
N ASP A 53 3.92 -11.81 1.88
CA ASP A 53 4.43 -10.72 2.74
C ASP A 53 5.68 -10.04 2.16
N ASP A 54 6.60 -10.82 1.58
CA ASP A 54 7.88 -10.30 1.09
C ASP A 54 7.71 -9.32 -0.08
N TRP A 55 6.88 -9.67 -1.08
CA TRP A 55 6.69 -8.79 -2.23
C TRP A 55 5.87 -7.54 -1.87
N ARG A 56 4.94 -7.65 -0.92
CA ARG A 56 4.16 -6.51 -0.42
C ARG A 56 5.03 -5.54 0.36
N LEU A 57 5.96 -6.05 1.17
CA LEU A 57 6.95 -5.25 1.87
C LEU A 57 7.96 -4.61 0.89
N ALA A 58 8.41 -5.35 -0.12
CA ALA A 58 9.28 -4.81 -1.17
C ALA A 58 8.60 -3.66 -1.91
N LEU A 59 7.35 -3.83 -2.33
CA LEU A 59 6.53 -2.78 -2.95
C LEU A 59 6.48 -1.52 -2.08
N ALA A 60 6.16 -1.65 -0.78
CA ALA A 60 6.10 -0.52 0.13
C ALA A 60 7.44 0.22 0.21
N ARG A 61 8.54 -0.53 0.41
CA ARG A 61 9.89 0.03 0.56
C ARG A 61 10.39 0.72 -0.70
N ASP A 62 10.16 0.13 -1.86
CA ASP A 62 10.67 0.65 -3.12
C ASP A 62 9.91 1.89 -3.56
N LEU A 63 8.58 1.90 -3.41
CA LEU A 63 7.79 3.12 -3.64
C LEU A 63 8.17 4.25 -2.68
N ALA A 64 8.28 3.95 -1.37
CA ALA A 64 8.68 4.93 -0.37
C ALA A 64 10.07 5.51 -0.62
N ARG A 65 11.02 4.70 -1.10
CA ARG A 65 12.38 5.16 -1.45
C ARG A 65 12.38 5.99 -2.73
N GLY A 66 11.66 5.55 -3.75
CA GLY A 66 11.61 6.21 -5.05
C GLY A 66 10.90 7.57 -5.02
N HIS A 67 9.95 7.73 -4.11
CA HIS A 67 9.09 8.92 -4.00
C HIS A 67 9.34 9.70 -2.70
N ALA A 68 10.55 9.67 -2.15
CA ALA A 68 10.85 10.55 -1.02
C ALA A 68 10.78 12.02 -1.48
N PRO A 69 10.17 12.94 -0.69
CA PRO A 69 9.80 12.80 0.72
C PRO A 69 8.38 12.25 1.00
N GLU A 70 7.57 11.95 -0.02
CA GLU A 70 6.25 11.36 0.17
C GLU A 70 6.33 9.98 0.84
N ARG A 71 5.33 9.66 1.66
CA ARG A 71 5.30 8.39 2.41
C ARG A 71 4.46 7.35 1.67
N VAL A 72 4.89 6.10 1.66
CA VAL A 72 4.11 5.00 1.08
C VAL A 72 4.07 3.85 2.06
N ASN A 73 2.87 3.34 2.36
CA ASN A 73 2.70 2.13 3.16
C ASN A 73 1.65 1.22 2.51
N VAL A 74 1.76 -0.08 2.77
CA VAL A 74 0.82 -1.10 2.27
C VAL A 74 0.06 -1.69 3.45
N VAL A 75 -1.26 -1.83 3.33
CA VAL A 75 -2.15 -2.45 4.31
C VAL A 75 -2.77 -3.69 3.68
N GLY A 76 -2.61 -4.86 4.28
CA GLY A 76 -3.12 -6.12 3.74
C GLY A 76 -4.28 -6.69 4.54
N GLY A 77 -5.40 -7.03 3.88
CA GLY A 77 -6.52 -7.71 4.56
C GLY A 77 -7.34 -6.79 5.47
N GLY A 78 -7.78 -7.30 6.62
CA GLY A 78 -8.62 -6.58 7.58
C GLY A 78 -10.06 -6.32 7.12
N ASP A 79 -10.95 -6.12 8.08
CA ASP A 79 -12.29 -5.60 7.82
C ASP A 79 -12.29 -4.07 7.64
N ALA A 80 -13.46 -3.49 7.35
CA ALA A 80 -13.60 -2.06 7.11
C ALA A 80 -13.21 -1.20 8.34
N ALA A 81 -13.42 -1.70 9.56
CA ALA A 81 -13.11 -0.96 10.77
C ALA A 81 -11.60 -0.94 11.03
N ALA A 82 -10.94 -2.10 10.97
CA ALA A 82 -9.50 -2.24 11.13
C ALA A 82 -8.73 -1.43 10.05
N ARG A 83 -9.21 -1.46 8.80
CA ARG A 83 -8.65 -0.63 7.72
C ARG A 83 -8.80 0.85 8.04
N LYS A 84 -9.99 1.30 8.45
CA LYS A 84 -10.24 2.72 8.77
C LYS A 84 -9.33 3.21 9.89
N GLU A 85 -9.20 2.45 10.97
CA GLU A 85 -8.34 2.80 12.10
C GLU A 85 -6.86 2.88 11.68
N THR A 86 -6.37 1.86 10.96
CA THR A 86 -5.00 1.82 10.46
C THR A 86 -4.70 2.98 9.52
N LEU A 87 -5.62 3.31 8.60
CA LEU A 87 -5.46 4.42 7.67
C LEU A 87 -5.44 5.78 8.39
N ALA A 88 -6.26 5.95 9.44
CA ALA A 88 -6.24 7.16 10.26
C ALA A 88 -4.89 7.29 11.00
N TYR A 89 -4.41 6.20 11.61
CA TYR A 89 -3.09 6.18 12.25
C TYR A 89 -1.97 6.55 11.27
N LEU A 90 -1.95 5.96 10.08
CA LEU A 90 -0.93 6.24 9.07
C LEU A 90 -0.95 7.70 8.58
N ALA A 91 -2.12 8.31 8.50
CA ALA A 91 -2.26 9.72 8.11
C ALA A 91 -1.59 10.65 9.13
N ASP A 92 -1.75 10.33 10.43
CA ASP A 92 -1.23 11.13 11.54
C ASP A 92 0.20 10.77 11.97
N ALA A 93 0.82 9.75 11.37
CA ALA A 93 2.16 9.26 11.73
C ALA A 93 3.24 9.65 10.70
N PRO A 94 3.78 10.89 10.73
CA PRO A 94 4.73 11.38 9.70
C PRO A 94 6.07 10.62 9.65
N GLY A 95 6.40 9.82 10.66
CA GLY A 95 7.61 8.99 10.68
C GLY A 95 7.46 7.62 10.02
N ILE A 96 6.26 7.22 9.61
CA ILE A 96 5.98 5.86 9.12
C ILE A 96 5.89 5.84 7.60
N THR A 97 6.84 5.15 6.96
CA THR A 97 6.89 4.91 5.51
C THR A 97 7.61 3.58 5.23
N GLY A 98 7.36 3.00 4.06
CA GLY A 98 7.98 1.76 3.60
C GLY A 98 7.54 0.51 4.38
N GLN A 99 6.39 0.55 5.05
CA GLN A 99 5.88 -0.56 5.86
C GLN A 99 4.79 -1.35 5.14
N TYR A 100 4.75 -2.66 5.41
CA TYR A 100 3.61 -3.52 5.14
C TYR A 100 2.94 -3.90 6.46
N ILE A 101 1.63 -3.65 6.56
CA ILE A 101 0.82 -3.84 7.77
C ILE A 101 -0.26 -4.88 7.47
N PRO A 102 -0.04 -6.17 7.79
CA PRO A 102 -1.08 -7.18 7.70
C PRO A 102 -2.11 -6.98 8.82
N LEU A 103 -3.39 -6.99 8.45
CA LEU A 103 -4.51 -6.88 9.39
C LEU A 103 -5.21 -8.23 9.53
N ALA A 104 -5.59 -8.54 10.77
CA ALA A 104 -6.24 -9.79 11.16
C ALA A 104 -7.59 -9.99 10.50
#